data_AF-A0A940B1V7-F1
#
_entry.id   AF-A0A940B1V7-F1
#
_cell.length_a   1.000
_cell.length_b   1.000
_cell.length_c   1.000
_cell.angle_alpha   90.00
_cell.angle_beta   90.00
_cell.angle_gamma   90.00
#
_symmetry.space_group_name_H-M   'P 1'
#
loop_
_entity.id
_entity.type
_entity.pdbx_description
1 polymer ?
#
loop_
_entity_poly.entity_id
_entity_poly.type
_entity_poly.pdbx_seq_one_letter_code
_entity_poly.pdbx_strand_id
1 'polypeptide(L)'
;DDIVKRINNYDGEVKAYLDKNNKLVLKATAAYAMENPDFVIRHVEDSGHFLVGYAGILRARGEAGAFDFNRADAVNALVADTAEIVSGKIEGGAQFSVAPVANPSGYFTINPAIKNDVLSVAASYPIHNTSREDGDGRAALEIASLRNSEVMIGKAKTMDDYFAQTVTNVGLKGEQAEMNLMSQMAIMEDLRSLRDSISGVNIDEELADIIKFQHGYNAAAKFVTVIDEMLDTVINRLGV
;
A
#
# COMPACT_ATOMS: atom_id res chain seq x y z
N ASP A 1 -13.67 -9.40 -40.54
CA ASP A 1 -12.99 -8.14 -40.92
C ASP A 1 -13.83 -6.87 -40.80
N ASP A 2 -15.06 -6.81 -41.32
CA ASP A 2 -15.85 -5.57 -41.30
C ASP A 2 -16.10 -5.03 -39.87
N ILE A 3 -16.46 -5.92 -38.93
CA ILE A 3 -16.71 -5.54 -37.53
C ILE A 3 -15.44 -5.05 -36.83
N VAL A 4 -14.29 -5.71 -37.03
CA VAL A 4 -13.01 -5.31 -36.45
C VAL A 4 -12.62 -3.91 -36.93
N LYS A 5 -12.81 -3.62 -38.23
CA LYS A 5 -12.57 -2.30 -38.80
C LYS A 5 -13.53 -1.26 -38.23
N ARG A 6 -14.82 -1.59 -38.07
CA ARG A 6 -15.81 -0.69 -37.47
C ARG A 6 -15.50 -0.35 -36.01
N ILE A 7 -15.04 -1.33 -35.21
CA ILE A 7 -14.63 -1.10 -33.82
C ILE A 7 -13.37 -0.22 -33.79
N ASN A 8 -12.34 -0.55 -34.58
CA ASN A 8 -11.08 0.20 -34.59
C ASN A 8 -11.18 1.62 -35.19
N ASN A 9 -12.21 1.88 -36.00
CA ASN A 9 -12.48 3.19 -36.59
C ASN A 9 -13.46 4.04 -35.75
N TYR A 10 -14.07 3.44 -34.74
CA TYR A 10 -14.90 4.16 -33.78
C TYR A 10 -13.98 4.85 -32.76
N ASP A 11 -14.33 6.05 -32.31
CA ASP A 11 -13.56 6.80 -31.30
C ASP A 11 -13.79 6.25 -29.88
N GLY A 12 -13.89 4.94 -29.77
CA GLY A 12 -13.92 4.23 -28.50
C GLY A 12 -12.49 3.91 -28.09
N GLU A 13 -12.21 3.98 -26.80
CA GLU A 13 -10.90 3.64 -26.21
C GLU A 13 -10.62 2.12 -26.22
N VAL A 14 -11.01 1.42 -27.31
CA VAL A 14 -10.95 -0.04 -27.46
C VAL A 14 -10.43 -0.40 -28.85
N LYS A 15 -9.50 -1.34 -28.91
CA LYS A 15 -9.06 -2.01 -30.14
C LYS A 15 -9.55 -3.46 -30.17
N ALA A 16 -9.99 -3.90 -31.34
CA ALA A 16 -10.38 -5.27 -31.61
C ALA A 16 -9.42 -5.95 -32.59
N TYR A 17 -9.17 -7.23 -32.41
CA TYR A 17 -8.50 -8.10 -33.38
C TYR A 17 -8.95 -9.56 -33.20
N LEU A 18 -8.65 -10.42 -34.18
CA LEU A 18 -8.85 -11.87 -34.08
C LEU A 18 -7.53 -12.52 -33.68
N ASP A 19 -7.54 -13.38 -32.67
CA ASP A 19 -6.35 -14.16 -32.29
C ASP A 19 -6.08 -15.31 -33.28
N LYS A 20 -4.98 -16.03 -33.08
CA LYS A 20 -4.59 -17.20 -33.90
C LYS A 20 -5.62 -18.35 -33.92
N ASN A 21 -6.60 -18.32 -33.02
CA ASN A 21 -7.67 -19.31 -32.90
C ASN A 21 -9.02 -18.76 -33.41
N ASN A 22 -9.02 -17.65 -34.15
CA ASN A 22 -10.22 -16.94 -34.63
C ASN A 22 -11.16 -16.45 -33.51
N LYS A 23 -10.64 -16.22 -32.31
CA LYS A 23 -11.40 -15.61 -31.22
C LYS A 23 -11.28 -14.10 -31.28
N LEU A 24 -12.39 -13.39 -31.10
CA LEU A 24 -12.40 -11.94 -31.00
C LEU A 24 -11.73 -11.53 -29.68
N VAL A 25 -10.70 -10.69 -29.79
CA VAL A 25 -10.03 -10.07 -28.65
C VAL A 25 -10.33 -8.58 -28.66
N LEU A 26 -10.79 -8.09 -27.51
CA LEU A 26 -10.97 -6.66 -27.24
C LEU A 26 -9.90 -6.22 -26.23
N LYS A 27 -9.22 -5.11 -26.53
CA LYS A 27 -8.19 -4.53 -25.68
C LYS A 27 -8.42 -3.05 -25.51
N ALA A 28 -8.48 -2.57 -24.27
CA ALA A 28 -8.51 -1.14 -23.99
C ALA A 28 -7.23 -0.45 -24.50
N THR A 29 -7.38 0.72 -25.10
CA THR A 29 -6.27 1.59 -25.50
C THR A 29 -6.09 2.73 -24.50
N ALA A 30 -4.97 3.45 -24.58
CA ALA A 30 -4.73 4.60 -23.73
C ALA A 30 -5.89 5.60 -23.86
N ALA A 31 -6.44 6.00 -22.72
CA ALA A 31 -7.43 7.05 -22.67
C ALA A 31 -6.83 8.36 -23.21
N TYR A 32 -7.63 9.17 -23.91
CA TYR A 32 -7.17 10.49 -24.39
C TYR A 32 -6.84 11.44 -23.24
N ALA A 33 -7.43 11.21 -22.06
CA ALA A 33 -7.15 11.94 -20.83
C ALA A 33 -5.88 11.41 -20.15
N MET A 34 -4.76 12.11 -20.37
CA MET A 34 -3.45 11.83 -19.78
C MET A 34 -3.43 11.86 -18.23
N GLU A 35 -4.44 12.46 -17.60
CA GLU A 35 -4.60 12.55 -16.15
C GLU A 35 -5.09 11.22 -15.51
N ASN A 36 -5.58 10.26 -16.31
CA ASN A 36 -6.02 8.96 -15.80
C ASN A 36 -5.75 7.83 -16.82
N PRO A 37 -4.49 7.40 -16.99
CA PRO A 37 -4.09 6.44 -18.02
C PRO A 37 -4.44 5.00 -17.62
N ASP A 38 -5.72 4.73 -17.38
CA ASP A 38 -6.19 3.39 -17.04
C ASP A 38 -6.57 2.63 -18.32
N PHE A 39 -5.89 1.51 -18.58
CA PHE A 39 -6.16 0.58 -19.68
C PHE A 39 -7.41 -0.28 -19.40
N VAL A 40 -8.55 0.36 -19.10
CA VAL A 40 -9.74 -0.32 -18.58
C VAL A 40 -10.97 -0.07 -19.44
N ILE A 41 -11.65 -1.15 -19.82
CA ILE A 41 -12.98 -1.06 -20.43
C ILE A 41 -13.98 -0.72 -19.33
N ARG A 42 -14.64 0.44 -19.43
CA ARG A 42 -15.56 0.94 -18.40
C ARG A 42 -17.00 0.48 -18.59
N HIS A 43 -17.47 0.46 -19.84
CA HIS A 43 -18.83 0.08 -20.20
C HIS A 43 -18.82 -0.84 -21.41
N VAL A 44 -19.58 -1.95 -21.37
CA VAL A 44 -19.82 -2.82 -22.52
C VAL A 44 -21.30 -3.15 -22.57
N GLU A 45 -21.96 -2.75 -23.65
CA GLU A 45 -23.38 -3.03 -23.89
C GLU A 45 -23.58 -3.64 -25.27
N ASP A 46 -24.45 -4.63 -25.36
CA ASP A 46 -24.93 -5.14 -26.65
C ASP A 46 -26.27 -4.51 -26.99
N SER A 47 -26.27 -3.62 -27.99
CA SER A 47 -27.50 -3.10 -28.60
C SER A 47 -28.10 -4.07 -29.62
N GLY A 48 -27.40 -5.16 -29.96
CA GLY A 48 -27.84 -6.19 -30.88
C GLY A 48 -27.83 -7.60 -30.27
N HIS A 49 -27.24 -8.54 -31.02
CA HIS A 49 -27.08 -9.95 -30.64
C HIS A 49 -25.62 -10.43 -30.78
N PHE A 50 -24.68 -9.51 -30.95
CA PHE A 50 -23.31 -9.87 -31.28
C PHE A 50 -22.55 -10.31 -30.03
N LEU A 51 -22.56 -9.50 -28.98
CA LEU A 51 -21.84 -9.78 -27.75
C LEU A 51 -22.54 -10.86 -26.91
N VAL A 52 -23.87 -10.92 -26.97
CA VAL A 52 -24.65 -11.94 -26.24
C VAL A 52 -24.73 -13.25 -27.01
N GLY A 53 -24.95 -13.20 -28.33
CA GLY A 53 -25.18 -14.39 -29.14
C GLY A 53 -23.89 -14.98 -29.73
N TYR A 54 -23.22 -14.22 -30.60
CA TYR A 54 -22.11 -14.76 -31.40
C TYR A 54 -20.77 -14.80 -30.67
N ALA A 55 -20.44 -13.75 -29.93
CA ALA A 55 -19.19 -13.65 -29.19
C ALA A 55 -19.29 -14.29 -27.80
N GLY A 56 -20.50 -14.43 -27.25
CA GLY A 56 -20.74 -15.03 -25.93
C GLY A 56 -19.98 -14.29 -24.82
N ILE A 57 -19.87 -12.98 -24.90
CA ILE A 57 -19.19 -12.10 -23.94
C ILE A 57 -20.16 -11.60 -22.87
N LEU A 58 -21.40 -11.24 -23.24
CA LEU A 58 -22.42 -10.71 -22.33
C LEU A 58 -23.58 -11.69 -22.11
N ARG A 59 -24.16 -11.72 -20.92
CA ARG A 59 -25.30 -12.61 -20.59
C ARG A 59 -26.63 -12.12 -21.13
N ALA A 60 -26.82 -10.81 -21.24
CA ALA A 60 -28.08 -10.21 -21.68
C ALA A 60 -27.83 -8.93 -22.49
N ARG A 61 -28.79 -8.59 -23.34
CA ARG A 61 -28.73 -7.40 -24.21
C ARG A 61 -29.33 -6.18 -23.52
N GLY A 62 -28.93 -4.99 -23.98
CA GLY A 62 -29.38 -3.69 -23.46
C GLY A 62 -28.74 -3.31 -22.12
N GLU A 63 -29.06 -2.10 -21.67
CA GLU A 63 -28.47 -1.44 -20.49
C GLU A 63 -28.46 -2.31 -19.21
N ALA A 64 -29.51 -3.10 -18.98
CA ALA A 64 -29.59 -3.98 -17.79
C ALA A 64 -28.63 -5.18 -17.84
N GLY A 65 -28.20 -5.60 -19.03
CA GLY A 65 -27.23 -6.68 -19.25
C GLY A 65 -25.81 -6.17 -19.56
N ALA A 66 -25.61 -4.85 -19.52
CA ALA A 66 -24.33 -4.24 -19.80
C ALA A 66 -23.35 -4.44 -18.63
N PHE A 67 -22.08 -4.61 -18.96
CA PHE A 67 -20.99 -4.52 -18.01
C PHE A 67 -20.70 -3.04 -17.74
N ASP A 68 -20.77 -2.61 -16.48
CA ASP A 68 -20.40 -1.26 -16.04
C ASP A 68 -19.45 -1.36 -14.84
N PHE A 69 -18.23 -0.85 -14.98
CA PHE A 69 -17.20 -0.97 -13.95
C PHE A 69 -17.57 -0.33 -12.61
N ASN A 70 -18.49 0.63 -12.58
CA ASN A 70 -18.92 1.29 -11.34
C ASN A 70 -19.96 0.48 -10.56
N ARG A 71 -20.56 -0.54 -11.17
CA ARG A 71 -21.58 -1.36 -10.52
C ARG A 71 -20.94 -2.53 -9.81
N ALA A 72 -21.30 -2.72 -8.55
CA ALA A 72 -20.97 -3.94 -7.82
C ALA A 72 -21.47 -5.16 -8.61
N ASP A 73 -20.68 -6.23 -8.62
CA ASP A 73 -20.99 -7.49 -9.31
C ASP A 73 -21.17 -7.37 -10.83
N ALA A 74 -20.76 -6.25 -11.47
CA ALA A 74 -20.89 -6.07 -12.92
C ALA A 74 -20.18 -7.15 -13.73
N VAL A 75 -19.14 -7.76 -13.17
CA VAL A 75 -18.45 -8.91 -13.74
C VAL A 75 -19.39 -10.09 -14.00
N ASN A 76 -20.48 -10.23 -13.23
CA ASN A 76 -21.49 -11.28 -13.45
C ASN A 76 -22.30 -11.07 -14.74
N ALA A 77 -22.26 -9.88 -15.35
CA ALA A 77 -22.84 -9.64 -16.67
C ALA A 77 -21.99 -10.25 -17.79
N LEU A 78 -20.71 -10.51 -17.53
CA LEU A 78 -19.81 -11.22 -18.43
C LEU A 78 -20.09 -12.72 -18.36
N VAL A 79 -20.13 -13.40 -19.51
CA VAL A 79 -20.48 -14.84 -19.58
C VAL A 79 -19.34 -15.69 -18.99
N ALA A 80 -19.60 -16.24 -17.80
CA ALA A 80 -18.85 -17.32 -17.19
C ALA A 80 -19.62 -18.66 -17.18
N ASP A 81 -20.75 -18.77 -17.88
CA ASP A 81 -21.71 -19.89 -17.64
C ASP A 81 -21.40 -21.19 -18.41
N THR A 82 -20.24 -21.29 -19.06
CA THR A 82 -19.64 -22.58 -19.43
C THR A 82 -18.42 -22.90 -18.56
N ALA A 83 -18.13 -22.08 -17.55
CA ALA A 83 -16.93 -22.20 -16.75
C ALA A 83 -17.18 -23.11 -15.57
N GLU A 84 -16.80 -24.38 -15.74
CA GLU A 84 -16.53 -25.20 -14.58
C GLU A 84 -15.28 -24.61 -13.89
N ILE A 85 -15.39 -24.28 -12.60
CA ILE A 85 -14.23 -23.91 -11.80
C ILE A 85 -13.46 -25.20 -11.51
N VAL A 86 -12.58 -25.58 -12.44
CA VAL A 86 -11.65 -26.69 -12.24
C VAL A 86 -10.34 -26.11 -11.73
N SER A 87 -10.03 -26.39 -10.46
CA SER A 87 -8.75 -26.02 -9.83
C SER A 87 -8.37 -24.53 -9.96
N GLY A 88 -9.34 -23.63 -9.76
CA GLY A 88 -9.11 -22.18 -9.76
C GLY A 88 -8.87 -21.56 -11.14
N LYS A 89 -9.14 -22.29 -12.22
CA LYS A 89 -9.16 -21.77 -13.60
C LYS A 89 -10.59 -21.78 -14.14
N ILE A 90 -10.96 -20.68 -14.79
CA ILE A 90 -12.21 -20.55 -15.53
C ILE A 90 -11.99 -21.23 -16.90
N GLU A 91 -12.42 -22.49 -17.04
CA GLU A 91 -12.36 -23.22 -18.30
C GLU A 91 -13.71 -23.15 -19.04
N GLY A 92 -13.76 -22.38 -20.13
CA GLY A 92 -14.97 -22.20 -20.94
C GLY A 92 -15.74 -20.93 -20.55
N GLY A 93 -15.55 -19.84 -21.29
CA GLY A 93 -16.22 -18.56 -21.03
C GLY A 93 -15.32 -17.39 -21.42
N ALA A 94 -15.81 -16.17 -21.27
CA ALA A 94 -15.00 -14.98 -21.48
C ALA A 94 -13.88 -14.94 -20.41
N GLN A 95 -12.62 -15.08 -20.83
CA GLN A 95 -11.47 -14.88 -19.95
C GLN A 95 -11.25 -13.37 -19.80
N PHE A 96 -11.61 -12.83 -18.65
CA PHE A 96 -11.33 -11.44 -18.30
C PHE A 96 -10.27 -11.39 -17.19
N SER A 97 -9.45 -10.34 -17.24
CA SER A 97 -8.53 -9.97 -16.17
C SER A 97 -8.90 -8.57 -15.74
N VAL A 98 -9.23 -8.41 -14.47
CA VAL A 98 -9.44 -7.08 -13.88
C VAL A 98 -8.06 -6.52 -13.59
N ALA A 99 -7.75 -5.36 -14.18
CA ALA A 99 -6.50 -4.68 -13.89
C ALA A 99 -6.40 -4.44 -12.37
N PRO A 100 -5.28 -4.81 -11.72
CA PRO A 100 -5.10 -4.51 -10.31
C PRO A 100 -5.00 -2.99 -10.16
N VAL A 101 -6.07 -2.37 -9.68
CA VAL A 101 -6.05 -0.97 -9.28
C VAL A 101 -5.09 -0.82 -8.10
N ALA A 102 -4.32 0.27 -8.03
CA ALA A 102 -3.54 0.57 -6.85
C ALA A 102 -4.49 0.64 -5.63
N ASN A 103 -4.21 -0.13 -4.58
CA ASN A 103 -5.08 -0.28 -3.40
C ASN A 103 -6.48 -0.84 -3.73
N PRO A 104 -6.60 -2.09 -4.24
CA PRO A 104 -7.89 -2.65 -4.63
C PRO A 104 -8.88 -2.76 -3.45
N SER A 105 -8.36 -2.84 -2.22
CA SER A 105 -9.15 -2.81 -0.99
C SER A 105 -9.91 -1.50 -0.77
N GLY A 106 -9.45 -0.37 -1.33
CA GLY A 106 -10.14 0.92 -1.25
C GLY A 106 -11.41 1.00 -2.10
N TYR A 107 -11.58 0.04 -3.02
CA TYR A 107 -12.72 -0.03 -3.94
C TYR A 107 -13.69 -1.16 -3.58
N PHE A 108 -13.43 -1.91 -2.50
CA PHE A 108 -14.41 -2.84 -1.94
C PHE A 108 -15.59 -2.05 -1.39
N THR A 109 -16.76 -2.23 -2.01
CA THR A 109 -18.02 -1.61 -1.58
C THR A 109 -19.10 -2.68 -1.42
N ILE A 110 -20.03 -2.44 -0.51
CA ILE A 110 -21.21 -3.31 -0.35
C ILE A 110 -22.17 -3.00 -1.50
N ASN A 111 -22.75 -4.05 -2.09
CA ASN A 111 -23.76 -3.92 -3.11
C ASN A 111 -24.89 -2.98 -2.61
N PRO A 112 -25.23 -1.88 -3.32
CA PRO A 112 -26.25 -0.93 -2.88
C PRO A 112 -27.61 -1.56 -2.60
N ALA A 113 -27.95 -2.68 -3.27
CA ALA A 113 -29.18 -3.43 -2.99
C ALA A 113 -29.20 -3.98 -1.55
N ILE A 114 -28.06 -4.54 -1.09
CA ILE A 114 -27.89 -5.05 0.27
C ILE A 114 -27.86 -3.89 1.29
N LYS A 115 -27.28 -2.76 0.90
CA LYS A 115 -27.23 -1.56 1.76
C LYS A 115 -28.63 -0.99 2.03
N ASN A 116 -29.51 -1.01 1.02
CA ASN A 116 -30.87 -0.50 1.13
C ASN A 116 -31.82 -1.50 1.82
N ASP A 117 -31.58 -2.79 1.62
CA ASP A 117 -32.35 -3.86 2.28
C ASP A 117 -31.44 -5.02 2.71
N VAL A 118 -31.13 -5.08 3.99
CA VAL A 118 -30.30 -6.16 4.57
C VAL A 118 -31.03 -7.51 4.51
N LEU A 119 -32.37 -7.51 4.46
CA LEU A 119 -33.16 -8.75 4.35
C LEU A 119 -33.09 -9.39 2.96
N SER A 120 -32.45 -8.72 1.99
CA SER A 120 -32.18 -9.26 0.66
C SER A 120 -31.14 -10.40 0.66
N VAL A 121 -30.38 -10.57 1.74
CA VAL A 121 -29.46 -11.71 1.89
C VAL A 121 -30.25 -12.96 2.25
N ALA A 122 -30.54 -13.79 1.25
CA ALA A 122 -31.24 -15.05 1.44
C ALA A 122 -30.35 -16.10 2.12
N ALA A 123 -30.86 -16.71 3.19
CA ALA A 123 -30.18 -17.82 3.88
C ALA A 123 -30.43 -19.20 3.22
N SER A 124 -31.43 -19.29 2.33
CA SER A 124 -31.84 -20.49 1.61
C SER A 124 -31.66 -20.34 0.11
N TYR A 125 -31.54 -21.47 -0.60
CA TYR A 125 -31.53 -21.50 -2.05
C TYR A 125 -32.94 -21.57 -2.63
N PRO A 126 -33.23 -20.92 -3.78
CA PRO A 126 -34.49 -21.10 -4.47
C PRO A 126 -34.55 -22.52 -5.05
N ILE A 127 -35.41 -23.36 -4.50
CA ILE A 127 -35.75 -24.64 -5.12
C ILE A 127 -36.81 -24.37 -6.20
N HIS A 128 -36.62 -24.92 -7.38
CA HIS A 128 -37.49 -24.72 -8.54
C HIS A 128 -38.95 -25.09 -8.18
N ASN A 129 -39.83 -24.07 -8.17
CA ASN A 129 -41.29 -24.12 -8.23
C ASN A 129 -42.14 -24.68 -7.08
N THR A 130 -41.65 -25.16 -5.93
CA THR A 130 -42.57 -25.39 -4.79
C THR A 130 -41.88 -25.33 -3.44
N SER A 131 -42.47 -24.51 -2.55
CA SER A 131 -42.26 -24.46 -1.10
C SER A 131 -40.90 -23.96 -0.61
N ARG A 132 -40.93 -22.74 -0.07
CA ARG A 132 -39.91 -22.19 0.82
C ARG A 132 -39.81 -23.16 2.01
N GLU A 133 -38.71 -23.92 2.11
CA GLU A 133 -38.49 -24.73 3.31
C GLU A 133 -38.07 -23.80 4.45
N ASP A 134 -39.03 -23.50 5.33
CA ASP A 134 -38.74 -22.79 6.57
C ASP A 134 -37.70 -23.60 7.36
N GLY A 135 -36.50 -23.02 7.53
CA GLY A 135 -35.38 -23.67 8.20
C GLY A 135 -34.20 -24.08 7.30
N ASP A 136 -34.27 -23.88 5.98
CA ASP A 136 -33.10 -24.09 5.11
C ASP A 136 -32.06 -22.97 5.29
N GLY A 137 -30.92 -23.32 5.89
CA GLY A 137 -29.78 -22.43 6.13
C GLY A 137 -28.57 -22.71 5.24
N ARG A 138 -28.71 -23.50 4.17
CA ARG A 138 -27.57 -23.95 3.35
C ARG A 138 -26.79 -22.80 2.72
N ALA A 139 -27.46 -21.77 2.19
CA ALA A 139 -26.75 -20.62 1.60
C ALA A 139 -25.98 -19.84 2.69
N ALA A 140 -26.56 -19.69 3.88
CA ALA A 140 -25.86 -19.09 5.01
C ALA A 140 -24.65 -19.94 5.48
N LEU A 141 -24.76 -21.27 5.45
CA LEU A 141 -23.67 -22.18 5.79
C LEU A 141 -22.52 -22.09 4.78
N GLU A 142 -22.82 -21.94 3.49
CA GLU A 142 -21.83 -21.77 2.43
C GLU A 142 -21.16 -20.38 2.51
N ILE A 143 -21.92 -19.33 2.83
CA ILE A 143 -21.32 -18.02 3.13
C ILE A 143 -20.39 -18.12 4.34
N ALA A 144 -20.79 -18.85 5.39
CA ALA A 144 -19.93 -19.07 6.55
C ALA A 144 -18.68 -19.91 6.21
N SER A 145 -18.78 -20.86 5.27
CA SER A 145 -17.66 -21.70 4.85
C SER A 145 -16.63 -20.94 4.01
N LEU A 146 -17.00 -19.82 3.36
CA LEU A 146 -16.05 -18.94 2.65
C LEU A 146 -14.90 -18.47 3.54
N ARG A 147 -15.12 -18.32 4.85
CA ARG A 147 -14.07 -17.98 5.82
C ARG A 147 -12.88 -18.95 5.73
N ASN A 148 -13.17 -20.23 5.54
CA ASN A 148 -12.20 -21.32 5.48
C ASN A 148 -11.90 -21.77 4.04
N SER A 149 -12.47 -21.10 3.05
CA SER A 149 -12.25 -21.41 1.63
C SER A 149 -11.03 -20.67 1.09
N GLU A 150 -10.28 -21.32 0.21
CA GLU A 150 -9.08 -20.78 -0.43
C GLU A 150 -9.45 -19.81 -1.57
N VAL A 151 -10.04 -18.66 -1.23
CA VAL A 151 -10.53 -17.67 -2.20
C VAL A 151 -9.49 -16.59 -2.56
N MET A 152 -8.32 -16.59 -1.92
CA MET A 152 -7.30 -15.55 -2.11
C MET A 152 -6.41 -15.80 -3.34
N ILE A 153 -6.30 -14.79 -4.21
CA ILE A 153 -5.47 -14.83 -5.41
C ILE A 153 -3.98 -14.71 -5.02
N GLY A 154 -3.12 -15.57 -5.60
CA GLY A 154 -1.66 -15.40 -5.54
C GLY A 154 -0.93 -16.21 -4.46
N LYS A 155 -1.65 -16.98 -3.64
CA LYS A 155 -1.22 -18.15 -2.85
C LYS A 155 -2.49 -18.61 -2.13
N ALA A 156 -2.98 -19.79 -2.47
CA ALA A 156 -4.21 -20.37 -1.93
C ALA A 156 -4.19 -20.36 -0.40
N LYS A 157 -4.85 -19.37 0.19
CA LYS A 157 -4.95 -19.15 1.63
C LYS A 157 -6.39 -18.81 1.95
N THR A 158 -6.81 -19.23 3.14
CA THR A 158 -8.10 -18.85 3.70
C THR A 158 -8.09 -17.37 4.10
N MET A 159 -9.27 -16.78 4.30
CA MET A 159 -9.38 -15.41 4.81
C MET A 159 -8.73 -15.30 6.20
N ASP A 160 -8.88 -16.33 7.03
CA ASP A 160 -8.28 -16.41 8.36
C ASP A 160 -6.75 -16.44 8.32
N ASP A 161 -6.15 -17.24 7.42
CA ASP A 161 -4.70 -17.30 7.27
C ASP A 161 -4.12 -15.96 6.81
N TYR A 162 -4.81 -15.28 5.90
CA TYR A 162 -4.40 -13.95 5.43
C TYR A 162 -4.50 -12.92 6.55
N PHE A 163 -5.59 -12.95 7.32
CA PHE A 163 -5.76 -12.08 8.48
C PHE A 163 -4.67 -12.34 9.54
N ALA A 164 -4.45 -13.59 9.92
CA ALA A 164 -3.41 -13.98 10.88
C ALA A 164 -2.03 -13.52 10.41
N GLN A 165 -1.67 -13.77 9.15
CA GLN A 165 -0.40 -13.32 8.58
C GLN A 165 -0.27 -11.79 8.59
N THR A 166 -1.35 -11.07 8.29
CA THR A 166 -1.35 -9.60 8.31
C THR A 166 -1.08 -9.08 9.73
N VAL A 167 -1.77 -9.63 10.73
CA VAL A 167 -1.55 -9.27 12.14
C VAL A 167 -0.11 -9.60 12.56
N THR A 168 0.40 -10.78 12.22
CA THR A 168 1.80 -11.16 12.48
C THR A 168 2.78 -10.19 11.83
N ASN A 169 2.57 -9.82 10.57
CA ASN A 169 3.44 -8.87 9.87
C ASN A 169 3.44 -7.49 10.54
N VAL A 170 2.29 -7.02 11.02
CA VAL A 170 2.20 -5.75 11.77
C VAL A 170 2.97 -5.86 13.09
N GLY A 171 2.80 -6.98 13.82
CA GLY A 171 3.55 -7.25 15.05
C GLY A 171 5.06 -7.25 14.84
N LEU A 172 5.55 -8.01 13.85
CA LEU A 172 6.97 -8.09 13.50
C LEU A 172 7.54 -6.73 13.08
N LYS A 173 6.79 -5.93 12.32
CA LYS A 173 7.21 -4.57 11.95
C LYS A 173 7.30 -3.65 13.16
N GLY A 174 6.38 -3.80 14.12
CA GLY A 174 6.41 -3.06 15.39
C GLY A 174 7.66 -3.41 16.20
N GLU A 175 7.93 -4.70 16.41
CA GLU A 175 9.12 -5.20 17.11
C GLU A 175 10.41 -4.72 16.42
N GLN A 176 10.48 -4.80 15.09
CA GLN A 176 11.62 -4.32 14.33
C GLN A 176 11.84 -2.80 14.49
N ALA A 177 10.75 -2.01 14.52
CA ALA A 177 10.84 -0.58 14.73
C ALA A 177 11.35 -0.23 16.14
N GLU A 178 10.90 -0.98 17.16
CA GLU A 178 11.37 -0.82 18.54
C GLU A 178 12.85 -1.18 18.68
N MET A 179 13.29 -2.32 18.13
CA MET A 179 14.72 -2.68 18.11
C MET A 179 15.58 -1.63 17.40
N ASN A 180 15.10 -1.11 16.26
CA ASN A 180 15.80 -0.05 15.52
C ASN A 180 15.89 1.23 16.36
N LEU A 181 14.83 1.60 17.06
CA LEU A 181 14.83 2.75 17.96
C LEU A 181 15.84 2.58 19.10
N MET A 182 15.86 1.42 19.76
CA MET A 182 16.83 1.11 20.82
C MET A 182 18.27 1.19 20.31
N SER A 183 18.53 0.64 19.12
CA SER A 183 19.85 0.71 18.48
C SER A 183 20.26 2.16 18.19
N GLN A 184 19.36 2.97 17.63
CA GLN A 184 19.65 4.39 17.38
C GLN A 184 19.84 5.19 18.68
N MET A 185 19.11 4.86 19.75
CA MET A 185 19.32 5.47 21.06
C MET A 185 20.70 5.14 21.64
N ALA A 186 21.15 3.89 21.53
CA ALA A 186 22.49 3.48 21.96
C ALA A 186 23.58 4.24 21.16
N ILE A 187 23.44 4.32 19.84
CA ILE A 187 24.38 5.09 18.99
C ILE A 187 24.38 6.57 19.39
N MET A 188 23.20 7.16 19.63
CA MET A 188 23.09 8.55 20.07
C MET A 188 23.81 8.78 21.40
N GLU A 189 23.68 7.86 22.35
CA GLU A 189 24.34 7.95 23.64
C GLU A 189 25.86 7.83 23.53
N ASP A 190 26.35 6.90 22.70
CA ASP A 190 27.78 6.76 22.42
C ASP A 190 28.35 8.03 21.76
N LEU A 191 27.62 8.63 20.80
CA LEU A 191 28.01 9.87 20.15
C LEU A 191 28.01 11.07 21.12
N ARG A 192 27.05 11.13 22.05
CA ARG A 192 27.03 12.14 23.11
C ARG A 192 28.22 11.99 24.04
N SER A 193 28.51 10.76 24.48
CA SER A 193 29.67 10.45 25.31
C SER A 193 30.99 10.81 24.62
N LEU A 194 31.11 10.53 23.32
CA LEU A 194 32.28 10.91 22.52
C LEU A 194 32.42 12.42 22.36
N ARG A 195 31.30 13.12 22.13
CA ARG A 195 31.30 14.60 22.08
C ARG A 195 31.75 15.17 23.42
N ASP A 196 31.21 14.65 24.52
CA ASP A 196 31.50 15.12 25.86
C ASP A 196 32.93 14.75 26.30
N SER A 197 33.55 13.71 25.74
CA SER A 197 34.97 13.42 26.00
C SER A 197 35.93 14.34 25.24
N ILE A 198 35.54 14.81 24.05
CA ILE A 198 36.35 15.75 23.24
C ILE A 198 36.13 17.21 23.68
N SER A 199 34.88 17.58 23.94
CA SER A 199 34.48 18.94 24.31
C SER A 199 34.33 19.14 25.82
N GLY A 200 34.46 18.07 26.61
CA GLY A 200 34.48 18.12 28.05
C GLY A 200 35.79 18.72 28.54
N VAL A 201 35.68 19.87 29.19
CA VAL A 201 36.79 20.49 29.87
C VAL A 201 36.91 19.86 31.25
N ASN A 202 38.09 19.35 31.60
CA ASN A 202 38.32 18.82 32.92
C ASN A 202 38.52 19.99 33.90
N ILE A 203 37.50 20.25 34.74
CA ILE A 203 37.47 21.38 35.68
C ILE A 203 38.68 21.34 36.63
N ASP A 204 39.18 20.15 36.96
CA ASP A 204 40.34 19.99 37.83
C ASP A 204 41.66 20.39 37.12
N GLU A 205 41.75 20.17 35.81
CA GLU A 205 42.90 20.58 34.99
C GLU A 205 42.89 22.09 34.75
N GLU A 206 41.73 22.67 34.40
CA GLU A 206 41.57 24.13 34.33
C GLU A 206 41.83 24.81 35.67
N LEU A 207 41.42 24.22 36.80
CA LEU A 207 41.70 24.76 38.13
C LEU A 207 43.20 24.70 38.44
N ALA A 208 43.88 23.61 38.08
CA ALA A 208 45.33 23.49 38.24
C ALA A 208 46.08 24.53 37.40
N ASP A 209 45.64 24.76 36.15
CA ASP A 209 46.21 25.79 35.28
C ASP A 209 45.91 27.20 35.79
N ILE A 210 44.72 27.48 36.30
CA ILE A 210 44.39 28.75 36.96
C ILE A 210 45.31 28.97 38.16
N ILE A 211 45.51 27.97 39.03
CA ILE A 211 46.41 28.07 40.18
C ILE A 211 47.85 28.33 39.72
N LYS A 212 48.30 27.64 38.67
CA LYS A 212 49.63 27.84 38.08
C LYS A 212 49.81 29.25 37.52
N PHE A 213 48.82 29.78 36.80
CA PHE A 213 48.85 31.16 36.29
C PHE A 213 48.80 32.19 37.43
N GLN A 214 48.04 31.94 38.50
CA GLN A 214 48.03 32.79 39.69
C GLN A 214 49.38 32.82 40.39
N HIS A 215 50.05 31.67 40.54
CA HIS A 215 51.41 31.62 41.09
C HIS A 215 52.43 32.31 40.19
N GLY A 216 52.35 32.10 38.88
CA GLY A 216 53.20 32.78 37.89
C GLY A 216 53.02 34.30 37.93
N TYR A 217 51.78 34.79 38.01
CA TYR A 217 51.48 36.21 38.13
C TYR A 217 52.05 36.80 39.43
N ASN A 218 51.85 36.14 40.57
CA ASN A 218 52.42 36.58 41.84
C ASN A 218 53.95 36.59 41.82
N ALA A 219 54.59 35.63 41.15
CA ALA A 219 56.04 35.60 40.97
C ALA A 219 56.54 36.74 40.06
N ALA A 220 55.84 37.00 38.95
CA ALA A 220 56.14 38.12 38.06
C ALA A 220 55.96 39.47 38.75
N ALA A 221 54.90 39.64 39.54
CA ALA A 221 54.67 40.85 40.34
C ALA A 221 55.82 41.09 41.33
N LYS A 222 56.24 40.05 42.06
CA LYS A 222 57.43 40.13 42.93
C LYS A 222 58.71 40.47 42.16
N PHE A 223 58.91 39.88 40.99
CA PHE A 223 60.06 40.17 40.14
C PHE A 223 60.10 41.65 39.72
N VAL A 224 58.95 42.21 39.31
CA VAL A 224 58.81 43.64 39.01
C VAL A 224 59.11 44.50 40.23
N THR A 225 58.59 44.13 41.41
CA THR A 225 58.91 44.85 42.65
C THR A 225 60.40 44.85 42.97
N VAL A 226 61.09 43.71 42.79
CA VAL A 226 62.54 43.64 42.99
C VAL A 226 63.31 44.48 41.96
N ILE A 227 62.84 44.52 40.70
CA ILE A 227 63.41 45.40 39.66
C ILE A 227 63.22 46.87 40.06
N ASP A 228 62.03 47.27 40.53
CA ASP A 228 61.76 48.62 41.01
C ASP A 228 62.66 48.98 42.19
N GLU A 229 62.86 48.08 43.16
CA GLU A 229 63.79 48.28 44.28
C GLU A 229 65.25 48.40 43.82
N MET A 230 65.66 47.63 42.81
CA MET A 230 66.99 47.74 42.21
C MET A 230 67.17 49.07 41.47
N LEU A 231 66.17 49.51 40.69
CA LEU A 231 66.19 50.79 39.99
C LEU A 231 66.19 51.96 40.96
N ASP A 232 65.40 51.90 42.03
CA ASP A 232 65.38 52.90 43.09
C ASP A 232 66.75 52.99 43.79
N THR A 233 67.39 51.85 44.06
CA THR A 233 68.74 51.81 44.62
C THR A 233 69.78 52.42 43.68
N VAL A 234 69.69 52.19 42.37
CA VAL A 234 70.62 52.78 41.39
C VAL A 234 70.39 54.29 41.25
N ILE A 235 69.14 54.74 41.18
CA ILE A 235 68.81 56.15 40.92
C ILE A 235 68.97 57.01 42.17
N ASN A 236 68.44 56.59 43.31
CA ASN A 236 68.39 57.41 44.53
C ASN A 236 69.56 57.19 45.49
N ARG A 237 70.33 56.10 45.32
CA ARG A 237 71.41 55.73 46.26
C ARG A 237 72.83 55.78 45.67
N LEU A 238 72.98 55.80 44.34
CA LEU A 238 74.26 56.02 43.64
C LEU A 238 74.38 57.39 42.98
N GLY A 239 73.31 58.19 42.94
CA GLY A 239 73.34 59.58 42.47
C GLY A 239 73.81 60.53 43.57
N VAL A 240 75.13 60.68 43.72
CA VAL A 240 75.82 61.80 44.38
C VAL A 240 76.82 62.39 43.39
#